data_AF-A0A2D6PW40-F1
#
_entry.id   AF-A0A2D6PW40-F1
#
_cell.length_a   1.000
_cell.length_b   1.000
_cell.length_c   1.000
_cell.angle_alpha   90.00
_cell.angle_beta   90.00
_cell.angle_gamma   90.00
#
_symmetry.space_group_name_H-M   'P 1'
#
loop_
_entity.id
_entity.type
_entity.pdbx_description
1 polymer ?
#
loop_
_entity_poly.entity_id
_entity_poly.type
_entity_poly.pdbx_seq_one_letter_code
_entity_poly.pdbx_strand_id
1 'polypeptide(L)'
;MAAGNPKGVRRLDDLLRDDVKVGLANPDAAAVGRATRSLMRGLGRWKALATKAHVMKPTVESLVNDLKLGAVDVAVLWDATVGQYEELDIADIPELADGGERQVTVGVLDSSEVPAAALRFARYLGARDRGLATFQSGGFRVVNGDPWAVRPRLVIYSGAMLRPGISATLEDFQRREACEIETVYNGCGVLVASMANARIPDAYLACDTSFMDQVADRFLPATLLTENDLVILVKRGNPDAVKTLEDLAREGLRVGLAHVQNSALGALTKRLLESLGLWGRVVKNRAVDSATGDFLVNQIIAGRLDAVVVYRSNALAHPGNAERLEIVDLDGELAYARQSWAVAKDARYPQLLGRLFDRVHRGGTRARFRSVGFRWIGPKR
;
A
#
# COMPACT_ATOMS: atom_id res chain seq x y z
N MET A 1 11.92 -18.33 35.48
CA MET A 1 12.18 -19.19 36.67
C MET A 1 13.43 -18.68 37.37
N ALA A 2 13.74 -19.14 38.57
CA ALA A 2 15.05 -18.87 39.16
C ALA A 2 16.18 -19.40 38.27
N ALA A 3 17.34 -18.75 38.31
CA ALA A 3 18.53 -19.14 37.56
C ALA A 3 18.90 -20.63 37.74
N GLY A 4 19.34 -21.27 36.66
CA GLY A 4 19.70 -22.69 36.58
C GLY A 4 18.54 -23.65 36.30
N ASN A 5 17.30 -23.16 36.12
CA ASN A 5 16.09 -23.98 35.92
C ASN A 5 16.01 -25.16 36.92
N PRO A 6 15.90 -24.89 38.24
CA PRO A 6 16.04 -25.91 39.29
C PRO A 6 14.99 -27.03 39.22
N LYS A 7 13.83 -26.76 38.61
CA LYS A 7 12.78 -27.76 38.40
C LYS A 7 12.91 -28.52 37.07
N GLY A 8 13.82 -28.13 36.17
CA GLY A 8 14.00 -28.79 34.88
C GLY A 8 12.79 -28.67 33.95
N VAL A 9 12.07 -27.54 33.99
CA VAL A 9 10.92 -27.27 33.11
C VAL A 9 11.42 -27.02 31.69
N ARG A 10 11.03 -27.85 30.72
CA ARG A 10 11.47 -27.76 29.31
C ARG A 10 10.35 -27.94 28.29
N ARG A 11 9.17 -28.39 28.73
CA ARG A 11 7.98 -28.58 27.90
C ARG A 11 6.72 -28.19 28.67
N LEU A 12 5.60 -28.05 27.97
CA LEU A 12 4.35 -27.60 28.61
C LEU A 12 3.84 -28.55 29.70
N ASP A 13 3.96 -29.86 29.47
CA ASP A 13 3.51 -30.86 30.43
C ASP A 13 4.28 -30.79 31.76
N ASP A 14 5.51 -30.25 31.77
CA ASP A 14 6.30 -30.10 32.99
C ASP A 14 5.70 -29.05 33.95
N LEU A 15 4.92 -28.10 33.42
CA LEU A 15 4.16 -27.12 34.22
C LEU A 15 3.01 -27.78 35.00
N LEU A 16 2.57 -28.97 34.59
CA LEU A 16 1.47 -29.69 35.22
C LEU A 16 1.95 -30.68 36.30
N ARG A 17 3.27 -30.86 36.48
CA ARG A 17 3.81 -31.73 37.53
C ARG A 17 3.45 -31.21 38.92
N ASP A 18 3.23 -32.14 39.85
CA ASP A 18 2.81 -31.82 41.22
C ASP A 18 3.87 -31.04 41.99
N ASP A 19 5.15 -31.31 41.74
CA ASP A 19 6.30 -30.68 42.38
C ASP A 19 6.64 -29.28 41.85
N VAL A 20 5.86 -28.74 40.91
CA VAL A 20 6.05 -27.42 40.30
C VAL A 20 4.94 -26.45 40.70
N LYS A 21 5.31 -25.33 41.31
CA LYS A 21 4.43 -24.20 41.60
C LYS A 21 4.46 -23.21 40.45
N VAL A 22 3.36 -23.13 39.71
CA VAL A 22 3.23 -22.24 38.54
C VAL A 22 2.53 -20.93 38.93
N GLY A 23 3.15 -19.80 38.64
CA GLY A 23 2.53 -18.48 38.67
C GLY A 23 2.01 -18.06 37.30
N LEU A 24 0.77 -17.59 37.24
CA LEU A 24 0.18 -17.04 36.01
C LEU A 24 -0.27 -15.61 36.21
N ALA A 25 -0.23 -14.81 35.14
CA ALA A 25 -0.89 -13.51 35.18
C ALA A 25 -2.39 -13.69 34.98
N ASN A 26 -3.19 -12.91 35.70
CA ASN A 26 -4.63 -12.92 35.57
C ASN A 26 -5.03 -12.46 34.15
N PRO A 27 -5.76 -13.29 33.39
CA PRO A 27 -6.11 -12.97 32.01
C PRO A 27 -7.13 -11.85 31.86
N ASP A 28 -7.81 -11.43 32.92
CA ASP A 28 -8.77 -10.33 32.82
C ASP A 28 -8.13 -8.99 33.22
N ALA A 29 -6.95 -9.02 33.86
CA ALA A 29 -6.19 -7.84 34.28
C ALA A 29 -4.95 -7.58 33.38
N ALA A 30 -4.20 -8.62 32.99
CA ALA A 30 -2.91 -8.49 32.35
C ALA A 30 -2.89 -8.96 30.90
N ALA A 31 -2.17 -8.23 30.04
CA ALA A 31 -1.99 -8.60 28.63
C ALA A 31 -1.29 -9.96 28.46
N VAL A 32 -0.27 -10.27 29.27
CA VAL A 32 0.40 -11.58 29.24
C VAL A 32 -0.55 -12.69 29.65
N GLY A 33 -1.42 -12.45 30.64
CA GLY A 33 -2.46 -13.41 31.03
C GLY A 33 -3.43 -13.70 29.89
N ARG A 34 -3.90 -12.68 29.17
CA ARG A 34 -4.74 -12.85 27.96
C ARG A 34 -4.03 -13.66 26.89
N ALA A 35 -2.77 -13.32 26.61
CA ALA A 35 -1.96 -14.00 25.61
C ALA A 35 -1.76 -15.48 25.97
N THR A 36 -1.36 -15.77 27.21
CA THR A 36 -1.20 -17.13 27.75
C THR A 36 -2.50 -17.91 27.67
N ARG A 37 -3.63 -17.32 28.08
CA ARG A 37 -4.95 -17.97 27.98
C ARG A 37 -5.29 -18.32 26.53
N SER A 38 -5.08 -17.39 25.61
CA SER A 38 -5.36 -17.62 24.18
C SER A 38 -4.51 -18.75 23.62
N LEU A 39 -3.20 -18.71 23.86
CA LEU A 39 -2.25 -19.71 23.36
C LEU A 39 -2.55 -21.10 23.93
N MET A 40 -2.72 -21.20 25.25
CA MET A 40 -2.98 -22.47 25.93
C MET A 40 -4.37 -23.05 25.60
N ARG A 41 -5.35 -22.21 25.20
CA ARG A 41 -6.64 -22.70 24.67
C ARG A 41 -6.47 -23.36 23.32
N GLY A 42 -5.68 -22.75 22.42
CA GLY A 42 -5.34 -23.35 21.13
C GLY A 42 -4.67 -24.71 21.27
N LEU A 43 -3.90 -24.90 22.34
CA LEU A 43 -3.22 -26.16 22.67
C LEU A 43 -4.06 -27.12 23.53
N GLY A 44 -5.29 -26.77 23.90
CA GLY A 44 -6.14 -27.59 24.77
C GLY A 44 -5.65 -27.72 26.23
N ARG A 45 -4.66 -26.94 26.66
CA ARG A 45 -4.02 -27.04 27.98
C ARG A 45 -4.51 -26.01 29.01
N TRP A 46 -5.22 -24.96 28.58
CA TRP A 46 -5.60 -23.86 29.47
C TRP A 46 -6.36 -24.31 30.73
N LYS A 47 -7.34 -25.21 30.60
CA LYS A 47 -8.15 -25.65 31.75
C LYS A 47 -7.27 -26.31 32.82
N ALA A 48 -6.44 -27.26 32.42
CA ALA A 48 -5.52 -27.95 33.33
C ALA A 48 -4.52 -26.98 33.97
N LEU A 49 -3.90 -26.11 33.16
CA LEU A 49 -2.91 -25.15 33.64
C LEU A 49 -3.52 -24.11 34.61
N ALA A 50 -4.69 -23.57 34.28
CA ALA A 50 -5.38 -22.60 35.13
C ALA A 50 -5.82 -23.21 36.47
N THR A 51 -6.26 -24.48 36.48
CA THR A 51 -6.59 -25.20 37.72
C THR A 51 -5.34 -25.51 38.56
N LYS A 52 -4.20 -25.83 37.93
CA LYS A 52 -2.93 -26.12 38.62
C LYS A 52 -2.20 -24.87 39.13
N ALA A 53 -2.53 -23.68 38.60
CA ALA A 53 -1.85 -22.45 38.95
C ALA A 53 -1.83 -22.22 40.46
N HIS A 54 -0.62 -22.07 41.03
CA HIS A 54 -0.44 -21.83 42.45
C HIS A 54 -0.94 -20.43 42.84
N VAL A 55 -0.66 -19.45 41.97
CA VAL A 55 -1.14 -18.07 42.12
C VAL A 55 -1.52 -17.49 40.76
N MET A 56 -2.51 -16.61 40.78
CA MET A 56 -2.79 -15.71 39.66
C MET A 56 -2.67 -14.26 40.15
N LYS A 57 -1.81 -13.48 39.50
CA LYS A 57 -1.54 -12.09 39.91
C LYS A 57 -1.95 -11.08 38.84
N PRO A 58 -2.36 -9.85 39.23
CA PRO A 58 -2.84 -8.85 38.29
C PRO A 58 -1.71 -8.18 37.47
N THR A 59 -0.45 -8.24 37.92
CA THR A 59 0.68 -7.60 37.23
C THR A 59 1.84 -8.56 36.99
N VAL A 60 2.72 -8.19 36.06
CA VAL A 60 3.91 -8.95 35.72
C VAL A 60 4.94 -8.86 36.86
N GLU A 61 5.09 -7.67 37.44
CA GLU A 61 6.04 -7.35 38.50
C GLU A 61 5.77 -8.16 39.78
N SER A 62 4.50 -8.41 40.09
CA SER A 62 4.13 -9.22 41.26
C SER A 62 4.53 -10.70 41.08
N LEU A 63 4.45 -11.26 39.88
CA LEU A 63 4.95 -12.61 39.60
C LEU A 63 6.48 -12.69 39.58
N VAL A 64 7.15 -11.63 39.11
CA VAL A 64 8.61 -11.53 39.22
C VAL A 64 9.04 -11.58 40.68
N ASN A 65 8.37 -10.85 41.56
CA ASN A 65 8.66 -10.90 43.01
C ASN A 65 8.38 -12.28 43.61
N ASP A 66 7.28 -12.93 43.23
CA ASP A 66 6.98 -14.30 43.68
C ASP A 66 8.06 -15.30 43.24
N LEU A 67 8.63 -15.14 42.03
CA LEU A 67 9.77 -15.93 41.56
C LEU A 67 11.03 -15.68 42.40
N LYS A 68 11.37 -14.41 42.65
CA LYS A 68 12.56 -14.03 43.44
C LYS A 68 12.49 -14.54 44.89
N LEU A 69 11.29 -14.52 45.47
CA LEU A 69 11.04 -15.00 46.83
C LEU A 69 10.86 -16.53 46.91
N GLY A 70 10.85 -17.24 45.78
CA GLY A 70 10.60 -18.69 45.73
C GLY A 70 9.17 -19.10 46.08
N ALA A 71 8.21 -18.16 46.04
CA ALA A 71 6.79 -18.45 46.24
C ALA A 71 6.22 -19.29 45.07
N VAL A 72 6.77 -19.10 43.87
CA VAL A 72 6.54 -19.95 42.70
C VAL A 72 7.86 -20.40 42.09
N ASP A 73 7.88 -21.58 41.47
CA ASP A 73 9.07 -22.12 40.80
C ASP A 73 9.22 -21.59 39.38
N VAL A 74 8.08 -21.39 38.69
CA VAL A 74 8.00 -20.94 37.31
C VAL A 74 6.81 -20.00 37.13
N ALA A 75 6.95 -19.01 36.26
CA ALA A 75 5.84 -18.16 35.85
C ALA A 75 5.88 -17.89 34.34
N VAL A 76 4.72 -17.68 33.74
CA VAL A 76 4.60 -17.30 32.32
C VAL A 76 4.62 -15.77 32.21
N LEU A 77 5.72 -15.22 31.70
CA LEU A 77 6.01 -13.78 31.61
C LEU A 77 6.47 -13.39 30.20
N TRP A 78 6.65 -12.09 29.94
CA TRP A 78 7.33 -11.61 28.74
C TRP A 78 8.85 -11.80 28.86
N ASP A 79 9.48 -12.25 27.78
CA ASP A 79 10.93 -12.36 27.64
C ASP A 79 11.66 -11.04 27.93
N ALA A 80 11.16 -9.93 27.37
CA ALA A 80 11.71 -8.59 27.59
C ALA A 80 11.64 -8.13 29.06
N THR A 81 10.73 -8.67 29.86
CA THR A 81 10.72 -8.43 31.31
C THR A 81 11.77 -9.28 32.00
N VAL A 82 11.84 -10.57 31.67
CA VAL A 82 12.79 -11.50 32.32
C VAL A 82 14.23 -11.05 32.10
N GLY A 83 14.57 -10.57 30.89
CA GLY A 83 15.90 -10.06 30.58
C GLY A 83 16.36 -8.84 31.39
N GLN A 84 15.50 -8.24 32.22
CA GLN A 84 15.84 -7.15 33.14
C GLN A 84 16.37 -7.65 34.50
N TYR A 85 16.34 -8.96 34.74
CA TYR A 85 16.66 -9.57 36.03
C TYR A 85 17.66 -10.72 35.83
N GLU A 86 18.91 -10.52 36.25
CA GLU A 86 19.99 -11.50 36.09
C GLU A 86 19.75 -12.80 36.89
N GLU A 87 18.95 -12.72 37.96
CA GLU A 87 18.61 -13.86 38.80
C GLU A 87 17.51 -14.77 38.21
N LEU A 88 16.98 -14.43 37.03
CA LEU A 88 15.92 -15.19 36.36
C LEU A 88 16.36 -15.77 35.03
N ASP A 89 15.97 -17.02 34.80
CA ASP A 89 16.13 -17.70 33.51
C ASP A 89 14.80 -17.84 32.76
N ILE A 90 14.91 -17.89 31.43
CA ILE A 90 13.84 -18.28 30.51
C ILE A 90 13.98 -19.78 30.23
N ALA A 91 12.90 -20.55 30.37
CA ALA A 91 12.88 -21.89 29.79
C ALA A 91 12.39 -21.82 28.35
N ASP A 92 13.19 -22.37 27.45
CA ASP A 92 12.79 -22.64 26.09
C ASP A 92 11.77 -23.78 26.08
N ILE A 93 10.52 -23.43 25.80
CA ILE A 93 9.40 -24.37 25.61
C ILE A 93 9.01 -24.32 24.13
N PRO A 94 9.46 -25.27 23.30
CA PRO A 94 9.23 -25.26 21.85
C PRO A 94 7.76 -25.13 21.46
N GLU A 95 6.85 -25.70 22.25
CA GLU A 95 5.41 -25.65 22.02
C GLU A 95 4.82 -24.23 22.15
N LEU A 96 5.59 -23.26 22.67
CA LEU A 96 5.22 -21.85 22.78
C LEU A 96 5.98 -20.96 21.79
N ALA A 97 6.90 -21.51 21.00
CA ALA A 97 7.67 -20.75 20.02
C ALA A 97 6.76 -20.08 18.99
N ASP A 98 5.71 -20.78 18.56
CA ASP A 98 4.72 -20.27 17.61
C ASP A 98 3.53 -19.63 18.33
N GLY A 99 3.26 -18.36 18.03
CA GLY A 99 2.07 -17.65 18.53
C GLY A 99 2.22 -16.97 19.90
N GLY A 100 3.41 -17.04 20.52
CA GLY A 100 3.76 -16.29 21.74
C GLY A 100 4.06 -14.80 21.52
N GLU A 101 4.46 -14.42 20.31
CA GLU A 101 4.90 -13.06 19.98
C GLU A 101 3.77 -12.03 20.07
N ARG A 102 4.03 -10.86 20.66
CA ARG A 102 3.10 -9.73 20.66
C ARG A 102 3.80 -8.46 20.20
N GLN A 103 3.17 -7.76 19.27
CA GLN A 103 3.68 -6.50 18.76
C GLN A 103 3.37 -5.36 19.72
N VAL A 104 4.39 -4.54 19.99
CA VAL A 104 4.23 -3.24 20.65
C VAL A 104 3.95 -2.21 19.56
N THR A 105 2.87 -1.44 19.72
CA THR A 105 2.41 -0.48 18.72
C THR A 105 2.34 0.93 19.30
N VAL A 106 2.71 1.92 18.49
CA VAL A 106 2.45 3.34 18.77
C VAL A 106 1.24 3.80 17.97
N GLY A 107 0.23 4.33 18.66
CA GLY A 107 -0.95 4.94 18.06
C GLY A 107 -0.84 6.46 18.05
N VAL A 108 -1.12 7.10 16.91
CA VAL A 108 -1.33 8.54 16.83
C VAL A 108 -2.81 8.80 16.64
N LEU A 109 -3.40 9.64 17.48
CA LEU A 109 -4.82 10.01 17.40
C LEU A 109 -5.12 10.69 16.05
N ASP A 110 -6.20 10.27 15.38
CA ASP A 110 -6.67 10.92 14.17
C ASP A 110 -7.14 12.38 14.41
N SER A 111 -7.56 12.68 15.64
CA SER A 111 -7.95 14.03 16.10
C SER A 111 -6.79 14.88 16.62
N SER A 112 -5.54 14.41 16.50
CA SER A 112 -4.38 15.19 16.98
C SER A 112 -4.33 16.57 16.31
N GLU A 113 -4.15 17.62 17.12
CA GLU A 113 -3.95 19.00 16.64
C GLU A 113 -2.55 19.21 16.04
N VAL A 114 -1.60 18.31 16.36
CA VAL A 114 -0.20 18.37 15.93
C VAL A 114 0.27 17.04 15.30
N PRO A 115 -0.44 16.52 14.29
CA PRO A 115 -0.23 15.17 13.76
C PRO A 115 1.17 14.98 13.18
N ALA A 116 1.74 16.03 12.59
CA ALA A 116 3.10 16.04 12.04
C ALA A 116 4.17 15.79 13.11
N ALA A 117 4.06 16.43 14.28
CA ALA A 117 5.01 16.22 15.37
C ALA A 117 4.83 14.83 16.00
N ALA A 118 3.59 14.41 16.22
CA ALA A 118 3.27 13.09 16.78
C ALA A 118 3.75 11.94 15.87
N LEU A 119 3.51 12.01 14.56
CA LEU A 119 3.97 11.01 13.59
C LEU A 119 5.49 11.03 13.43
N ARG A 120 6.13 12.19 13.53
CA ARG A 120 7.60 12.29 13.55
C ARG A 120 8.18 11.57 14.77
N PHE A 121 7.59 11.74 15.95
CA PHE A 121 8.00 11.01 17.15
C PHE A 121 7.73 9.50 17.03
N ALA A 122 6.58 9.10 16.50
CA ALA A 122 6.27 7.69 16.24
C ALA A 122 7.31 7.05 15.29
N ARG A 123 7.74 7.77 14.24
CA ARG A 123 8.86 7.32 13.38
C ARG A 123 10.18 7.23 14.11
N TYR A 124 10.48 8.13 15.04
CA TYR A 124 11.70 8.07 15.85
C TYR A 124 11.75 6.78 16.68
N LEU A 125 10.63 6.44 17.34
CA LEU A 125 10.48 5.22 18.11
C LEU A 125 10.65 3.97 17.25
N GLY A 126 10.08 3.97 16.04
CA GLY A 126 10.14 2.87 15.08
C GLY A 126 11.37 2.85 14.16
N ALA A 127 12.34 3.75 14.34
CA ALA A 127 13.51 3.81 13.45
C ALA A 127 14.62 2.86 13.90
N ARG A 128 15.17 2.10 12.94
CA ARG A 128 16.16 1.04 13.20
C ARG A 128 17.48 1.54 13.81
N ASP A 129 17.84 2.78 13.54
CA ASP A 129 19.04 3.47 14.02
C ASP A 129 18.74 4.47 15.14
N ARG A 130 17.52 4.46 15.71
CA ARG A 130 17.12 5.28 16.87
C ARG A 130 16.32 4.44 17.88
N GLY A 131 15.01 4.64 17.97
CA GLY A 131 14.19 4.05 19.03
C GLY A 131 14.26 2.53 19.08
N LEU A 132 14.29 1.85 17.92
CA LEU A 132 14.40 0.40 17.91
C LEU A 132 15.73 -0.10 18.49
N ALA A 133 16.83 0.65 18.37
CA ALA A 133 18.09 0.27 19.03
C ALA A 133 17.95 0.26 20.57
N THR A 134 17.16 1.20 21.11
CA THR A 134 16.81 1.21 22.54
C THR A 134 15.92 0.04 22.92
N PHE A 135 14.89 -0.29 22.11
CA PHE A 135 14.07 -1.48 22.33
C PHE A 135 14.93 -2.76 22.29
N GLN A 136 15.83 -2.90 21.33
CA GLN A 136 16.72 -4.05 21.23
C GLN A 136 17.62 -4.18 22.46
N SER A 137 18.19 -3.06 22.93
CA SER A 137 19.01 -3.04 24.16
C SER A 137 18.19 -3.38 25.41
N GLY A 138 16.88 -3.12 25.38
CA GLY A 138 15.93 -3.53 26.43
C GLY A 138 15.40 -4.95 26.30
N GLY A 139 16.00 -5.80 25.46
CA GLY A 139 15.64 -7.21 25.31
C GLY A 139 14.47 -7.49 24.37
N PHE A 140 13.98 -6.50 23.62
CA PHE A 140 12.90 -6.70 22.65
C PHE A 140 13.44 -7.22 21.31
N ARG A 141 12.71 -8.14 20.69
CA ARG A 141 12.85 -8.43 19.26
C ARG A 141 12.26 -7.26 18.46
N VAL A 142 13.08 -6.63 17.61
CA VAL A 142 12.67 -5.45 16.85
C VAL A 142 12.17 -5.81 15.44
N VAL A 143 11.21 -5.03 14.96
CA VAL A 143 10.70 -5.12 13.58
C VAL A 143 11.66 -4.44 12.59
N ASN A 144 11.45 -4.67 11.29
CA ASN A 144 12.20 -3.94 10.26
C ASN A 144 11.70 -2.48 10.16
N GLY A 145 12.41 -1.57 10.83
CA GLY A 145 12.13 -0.13 10.82
C GLY A 145 12.81 0.63 9.68
N ASP A 146 12.20 1.76 9.32
CA ASP A 146 12.83 2.76 8.44
C ASP A 146 14.08 3.36 9.13
N PRO A 147 15.09 3.87 8.40
CA PRO A 147 16.12 4.70 8.98
C PRO A 147 15.54 6.06 9.43
N TRP A 148 16.12 6.64 10.47
CA TRP A 148 15.69 7.92 10.99
C TRP A 148 16.05 9.07 10.04
N ALA A 149 15.07 9.94 9.81
CA ALA A 149 15.27 11.24 9.20
C ALA A 149 14.27 12.22 9.78
N VAL A 150 14.71 13.45 10.07
CA VAL A 150 13.81 14.52 10.55
C VAL A 150 12.70 14.73 9.53
N ARG A 151 13.07 14.85 8.24
CA ARG A 151 12.15 14.98 7.12
C ARG A 151 12.56 13.98 6.03
N PRO A 152 12.02 12.75 6.02
CA PRO A 152 12.37 11.77 5.01
C PRO A 152 11.89 12.23 3.64
N ARG A 153 12.68 11.95 2.60
CA ARG A 153 12.34 12.26 1.19
C ARG A 153 12.03 10.97 0.45
N LEU A 154 10.89 10.97 -0.24
CA LEU A 154 10.44 9.93 -1.15
C LEU A 154 10.48 10.46 -2.57
N VAL A 155 10.86 9.60 -3.53
CA VAL A 155 10.73 9.87 -4.97
C VAL A 155 9.67 8.95 -5.54
N ILE A 156 8.67 9.53 -6.19
CA ILE A 156 7.56 8.80 -6.78
C ILE A 156 7.54 9.09 -8.28
N TYR A 157 7.50 8.05 -9.09
CA TYR A 157 7.20 8.20 -10.51
C TYR A 157 5.72 7.94 -10.73
N SER A 158 5.06 8.80 -11.50
CA SER A 158 3.62 8.67 -11.78
C SER A 158 3.35 8.97 -13.24
N GLY A 159 2.51 8.16 -13.88
CA GLY A 159 1.93 8.51 -15.17
C GLY A 159 1.27 9.90 -15.11
N ALA A 160 1.57 10.77 -16.08
CA ALA A 160 1.11 12.17 -16.06
C ALA A 160 -0.42 12.31 -15.95
N MET A 161 -1.17 11.42 -16.62
CA MET A 161 -2.63 11.37 -16.59
C MET A 161 -3.23 11.15 -15.18
N LEU A 162 -2.43 10.65 -14.23
CA LEU A 162 -2.89 10.31 -12.88
C LEU A 162 -2.76 11.48 -11.92
N ARG A 163 -2.04 12.54 -12.32
CA ARG A 163 -1.79 13.74 -11.51
C ARG A 163 -3.07 14.35 -10.92
N PRO A 164 -4.18 14.51 -11.67
CA PRO A 164 -5.41 15.07 -11.10
C PRO A 164 -6.01 14.21 -9.99
N GLY A 165 -5.86 12.88 -10.06
CA GLY A 165 -6.39 11.95 -9.06
C GLY A 165 -5.52 11.82 -7.80
N ILE A 166 -4.19 11.97 -7.94
CA ILE A 166 -3.24 11.62 -6.86
C ILE A 166 -2.57 12.82 -6.18
N SER A 167 -2.35 13.94 -6.87
CA SER A 167 -1.49 15.04 -6.41
C SER A 167 -1.87 15.58 -5.03
N ALA A 168 -3.15 15.94 -4.85
CA ALA A 168 -3.64 16.44 -3.56
C ALA A 168 -3.50 15.40 -2.43
N THR A 169 -3.56 14.10 -2.73
CA THR A 169 -3.32 13.04 -1.73
C THR A 169 -1.87 13.00 -1.29
N LEU A 170 -0.92 13.17 -2.23
CA LEU A 170 0.50 13.24 -1.92
C LEU A 170 0.80 14.50 -1.08
N GLU A 171 0.21 15.65 -1.42
CA GLU A 171 0.35 16.89 -0.66
C GLU A 171 -0.22 16.78 0.76
N ASP A 172 -1.43 16.23 0.90
CA ASP A 172 -2.05 15.98 2.20
C ASP A 172 -1.17 15.06 3.06
N PHE A 173 -0.59 14.02 2.45
CA PHE A 173 0.30 13.09 3.13
C PHE A 173 1.61 13.76 3.56
N GLN A 174 2.25 14.55 2.69
CA GLN A 174 3.47 15.30 3.03
C GLN A 174 3.27 16.20 4.25
N ARG A 175 2.16 16.96 4.27
CA ARG A 175 1.83 17.84 5.40
C ARG A 175 1.62 17.04 6.69
N ARG A 176 0.78 15.99 6.64
CA ARG A 176 0.45 15.16 7.80
C ARG A 176 1.67 14.44 8.37
N GLU A 177 2.48 13.83 7.51
CA GLU A 177 3.62 13.02 7.93
C GLU A 177 4.89 13.86 8.12
N ALA A 178 4.91 15.14 7.72
CA ALA A 178 6.13 15.95 7.68
C ALA A 178 7.29 15.25 6.95
N CYS A 179 7.00 14.77 5.74
CA CYS A 179 7.97 14.24 4.79
C CYS A 179 8.05 15.13 3.54
N GLU A 180 8.96 14.80 2.64
CA GLU A 180 9.04 15.35 1.29
C GLU A 180 8.73 14.26 0.29
N ILE A 181 7.89 14.56 -0.68
CA ILE A 181 7.57 13.71 -1.82
C ILE A 181 7.92 14.50 -3.07
N GLU A 182 8.99 14.09 -3.72
CA GLU A 182 9.30 14.51 -5.08
C GLU A 182 8.54 13.59 -6.03
N THR A 183 7.62 14.15 -6.82
CA THR A 183 6.88 13.37 -7.81
C THR A 183 7.30 13.75 -9.21
N VAL A 184 7.76 12.79 -9.99
CA VAL A 184 8.02 12.96 -11.42
C VAL A 184 6.81 12.46 -12.19
N TYR A 185 6.11 13.41 -12.82
CA TYR A 185 5.00 13.12 -13.71
C TYR A 185 5.49 13.10 -15.15
N ASN A 186 5.35 11.96 -15.84
CA ASN A 186 5.71 11.86 -17.26
C ASN A 186 4.94 10.71 -17.95
N GLY A 187 5.16 10.50 -19.24
CA GLY A 187 4.70 9.30 -19.94
C GLY A 187 5.36 8.04 -19.38
N CYS A 188 4.61 6.95 -19.22
CA CYS A 188 5.12 5.74 -18.57
C CYS A 188 6.33 5.13 -19.29
N GLY A 189 6.39 5.20 -20.63
CA GLY A 189 7.58 4.78 -21.38
C GLY A 189 8.84 5.60 -21.05
N VAL A 190 8.70 6.92 -20.88
CA VAL A 190 9.81 7.80 -20.45
C VAL A 190 10.24 7.48 -19.02
N LEU A 191 9.27 7.23 -18.12
CA LEU A 191 9.56 6.85 -16.74
C LEU A 191 10.28 5.50 -16.66
N VAL A 192 9.83 4.49 -17.41
CA VAL A 192 10.48 3.16 -17.50
C VAL A 192 11.89 3.29 -18.08
N ALA A 193 12.07 4.05 -19.18
CA ALA A 193 13.39 4.28 -19.76
C ALA A 193 14.33 5.04 -18.80
N SER A 194 13.79 5.97 -18.01
CA SER A 194 14.53 6.66 -16.94
C SER A 194 14.96 5.68 -15.84
N MET A 195 14.10 4.74 -15.44
CA MET A 195 14.44 3.72 -14.42
C MET A 195 15.56 2.78 -14.88
N ALA A 196 15.72 2.54 -16.19
CA ALA A 196 16.81 1.72 -16.71
C ALA A 196 18.20 2.39 -16.55
N ASN A 197 18.26 3.73 -16.59
CA ASN A 197 19.51 4.49 -16.63
C ASN A 197 19.77 5.34 -15.37
N ALA A 198 18.79 5.45 -14.47
CA ALA A 198 18.84 6.28 -13.28
C ALA A 198 18.42 5.49 -12.03
N ARG A 199 18.30 6.18 -10.90
CA ARG A 199 17.82 5.59 -9.64
C ARG A 199 16.34 5.18 -9.78
N ILE A 200 16.03 3.95 -9.37
CA ILE A 200 14.65 3.49 -9.22
C ILE A 200 13.91 4.39 -8.20
N PRO A 201 12.69 4.85 -8.50
CA PRO A 201 11.89 5.62 -7.54
C PRO A 201 11.46 4.73 -6.37
N ASP A 202 11.18 5.33 -5.21
CA ASP A 202 10.68 4.60 -4.04
C ASP A 202 9.31 3.95 -4.31
N ALA A 203 8.49 4.57 -5.15
CA ALA A 203 7.24 4.00 -5.66
C ALA A 203 6.96 4.39 -7.11
N TYR A 204 6.21 3.55 -7.80
CA TYR A 204 5.77 3.77 -9.16
C TYR A 204 4.25 3.60 -9.27
N LEU A 205 3.59 4.64 -9.79
CA LEU A 205 2.18 4.62 -10.17
C LEU A 205 2.08 4.58 -11.71
N ALA A 206 1.96 3.38 -12.26
CA ALA A 206 1.90 3.13 -13.69
C ALA A 206 0.52 3.48 -14.27
N CYS A 207 0.52 3.97 -15.51
CA CYS A 207 -0.70 4.28 -16.26
C CYS A 207 -1.37 3.04 -16.86
N ASP A 208 -0.60 1.97 -17.10
CA ASP A 208 -1.09 0.67 -17.55
C ASP A 208 -0.20 -0.45 -16.98
N THR A 209 -0.73 -1.65 -16.79
CA THR A 209 0.02 -2.80 -16.28
C THR A 209 1.20 -3.16 -17.17
N SER A 210 1.07 -3.00 -18.49
CA SER A 210 2.17 -3.29 -19.44
C SER A 210 3.46 -2.52 -19.17
N PHE A 211 3.40 -1.33 -18.56
CA PHE A 211 4.60 -0.58 -18.15
C PHE A 211 5.13 -1.03 -16.79
N MET A 212 4.25 -1.44 -15.88
CA MET A 212 4.67 -2.03 -14.60
C MET A 212 5.39 -3.37 -14.83
N ASP A 213 4.88 -4.19 -15.76
CA ASP A 213 5.45 -5.49 -16.10
C ASP A 213 6.91 -5.38 -16.59
N GLN A 214 7.25 -4.29 -17.29
CA GLN A 214 8.61 -4.02 -17.79
C GLN A 214 9.64 -3.77 -16.67
N VAL A 215 9.20 -3.41 -15.47
CA VAL A 215 10.07 -3.09 -14.33
C VAL A 215 9.76 -3.95 -13.09
N ALA A 216 8.91 -4.96 -13.22
CA ALA A 216 8.34 -5.71 -12.10
C ALA A 216 9.41 -6.41 -11.24
N ASP A 217 10.57 -6.75 -11.80
CA ASP A 217 11.70 -7.34 -11.09
C ASP A 217 12.28 -6.39 -10.02
N ARG A 218 12.08 -5.07 -10.15
CA ARG A 218 12.58 -4.03 -9.24
C ARG A 218 11.59 -3.64 -8.15
N PHE A 219 10.32 -4.04 -8.27
CA PHE A 219 9.25 -3.64 -7.35
C PHE A 219 8.64 -4.84 -6.61
N LEU A 220 8.07 -4.58 -5.44
CA LEU A 220 7.14 -5.51 -4.80
C LEU A 220 5.90 -5.71 -5.68
N PRO A 221 5.14 -6.80 -5.51
CA PRO A 221 3.94 -7.06 -6.31
C PRO A 221 3.01 -5.84 -6.38
N ALA A 222 2.70 -5.41 -7.60
CA ALA A 222 1.89 -4.23 -7.84
C ALA A 222 0.43 -4.45 -7.45
N THR A 223 -0.21 -3.40 -6.94
CA THR A 223 -1.65 -3.40 -6.67
C THR A 223 -2.39 -2.57 -7.71
N LEU A 224 -3.39 -3.16 -8.36
CA LEU A 224 -4.31 -2.43 -9.23
C LEU A 224 -5.13 -1.43 -8.42
N LEU A 225 -5.27 -0.20 -8.92
CA LEU A 225 -6.02 0.87 -8.26
C LEU A 225 -7.23 1.31 -9.06
N THR A 226 -7.02 1.60 -10.34
CA THR A 226 -8.05 2.18 -11.20
C THR A 226 -8.02 1.60 -12.61
N GLU A 227 -9.14 1.73 -13.30
CA GLU A 227 -9.28 1.59 -14.74
C GLU A 227 -9.63 2.94 -15.35
N ASN A 228 -9.18 3.17 -16.57
CA ASN A 228 -9.54 4.34 -17.36
C ASN A 228 -9.95 3.91 -18.76
N ASP A 229 -11.21 4.15 -19.08
CA ASP A 229 -11.80 3.68 -20.32
C ASP A 229 -11.27 4.47 -21.52
N LEU A 230 -11.02 3.78 -22.63
CA LEU A 230 -10.90 4.38 -23.93
C LEU A 230 -12.31 4.78 -24.40
N VAL A 231 -12.44 5.99 -24.93
CA VAL A 231 -13.70 6.50 -25.46
C VAL A 231 -13.44 7.18 -26.80
N ILE A 232 -14.49 7.25 -27.62
CA ILE A 232 -14.51 8.19 -28.75
C ILE A 232 -15.10 9.50 -28.24
N LEU A 233 -14.43 10.61 -28.52
CA LEU A 233 -14.92 11.95 -28.21
C LEU A 233 -15.26 12.67 -29.52
N VAL A 234 -16.49 13.16 -29.60
CA VAL A 234 -17.05 13.87 -30.76
C VAL A 234 -17.54 15.26 -30.36
N LYS A 235 -17.87 16.11 -31.33
CA LYS A 235 -18.56 17.38 -31.05
C LYS A 235 -19.94 17.11 -30.46
N ARG A 236 -20.41 18.02 -29.58
CA ARG A 236 -21.74 17.93 -28.95
C ARG A 236 -22.83 17.75 -30.01
N GLY A 237 -23.73 16.79 -29.77
CA GLY A 237 -24.80 16.45 -30.71
C GLY A 237 -24.36 15.49 -31.82
N ASN A 238 -23.09 15.07 -31.82
CA ASN A 238 -22.52 14.06 -32.70
C ASN A 238 -22.92 14.25 -34.19
N PRO A 239 -22.54 15.38 -34.82
CA PRO A 239 -23.01 15.74 -36.16
C PRO A 239 -22.62 14.73 -37.24
N ASP A 240 -21.50 14.03 -37.04
CA ASP A 240 -20.99 13.01 -37.94
C ASP A 240 -21.57 11.61 -37.63
N ALA A 241 -22.44 11.47 -36.62
CA ALA A 241 -23.09 10.24 -36.19
C ALA A 241 -22.11 9.07 -35.92
N VAL A 242 -20.94 9.36 -35.35
CA VAL A 242 -19.94 8.35 -34.95
C VAL A 242 -20.43 7.64 -33.69
N LYS A 243 -20.62 6.32 -33.75
CA LYS A 243 -21.12 5.51 -32.63
C LYS A 243 -20.18 4.35 -32.27
N THR A 244 -19.36 3.89 -33.21
CA THR A 244 -18.44 2.77 -32.99
C THR A 244 -17.05 3.06 -33.56
N LEU A 245 -16.09 2.15 -33.30
CA LEU A 245 -14.74 2.24 -33.88
C LEU A 245 -14.76 2.05 -35.41
N GLU A 246 -15.70 1.27 -35.93
CA GLU A 246 -15.92 1.07 -37.36
C GLU A 246 -16.28 2.39 -38.05
N ASP A 247 -17.07 3.25 -37.40
CA ASP A 247 -17.47 4.55 -37.96
C ASP A 247 -16.29 5.49 -38.17
N LEU A 248 -15.18 5.30 -37.45
CA LEU A 248 -13.94 6.06 -37.62
C LEU A 248 -13.26 5.76 -38.96
N ALA A 249 -13.63 4.67 -39.63
CA ALA A 249 -13.09 4.28 -40.93
C ALA A 249 -13.86 4.89 -42.12
N ARG A 250 -14.93 5.67 -41.89
CA ARG A 250 -15.69 6.33 -42.95
C ARG A 250 -14.84 7.40 -43.64
N GLU A 251 -14.85 7.40 -44.98
CA GLU A 251 -14.06 8.36 -45.76
C GLU A 251 -14.47 9.82 -45.44
N GLY A 252 -13.48 10.71 -45.42
CA GLY A 252 -13.68 12.14 -45.16
C GLY A 252 -13.70 12.55 -43.68
N LEU A 253 -13.77 11.60 -42.74
CA LEU A 253 -13.70 11.88 -41.31
C LEU A 253 -12.27 12.26 -40.88
N ARG A 254 -12.09 13.34 -40.11
CA ARG A 254 -10.77 13.70 -39.55
C ARG A 254 -10.63 13.13 -38.14
N VAL A 255 -9.88 12.03 -38.02
CA VAL A 255 -9.71 11.31 -36.75
C VAL A 255 -8.42 11.71 -36.03
N GLY A 256 -8.51 11.98 -34.73
CA GLY A 256 -7.34 12.11 -33.87
C GLY A 256 -6.99 10.80 -33.19
N LEU A 257 -5.78 10.31 -33.42
CA LEU A 257 -5.21 9.14 -32.75
C LEU A 257 -3.90 9.53 -32.08
N ALA A 258 -3.64 8.97 -30.90
CA ALA A 258 -2.37 9.21 -30.22
C ALA A 258 -1.22 8.41 -30.86
N HIS A 259 0.01 8.93 -30.74
CA HIS A 259 1.20 8.33 -31.33
C HIS A 259 1.48 6.96 -30.73
N VAL A 260 1.51 5.94 -31.58
CA VAL A 260 1.60 4.52 -31.17
C VAL A 260 2.83 4.24 -30.31
N GLN A 261 3.99 4.79 -30.68
CA GLN A 261 5.25 4.50 -29.99
C GLN A 261 5.48 5.37 -28.74
N ASN A 262 4.87 6.57 -28.69
CA ASN A 262 5.18 7.59 -27.69
C ASN A 262 4.06 7.77 -26.66
N SER A 263 2.95 7.05 -26.82
CA SER A 263 1.75 7.18 -26.00
C SER A 263 1.15 5.83 -25.66
N ALA A 264 0.90 5.58 -24.37
CA ALA A 264 0.14 4.43 -23.90
C ALA A 264 -1.26 4.40 -24.57
N LEU A 265 -1.90 5.56 -24.68
CA LEU A 265 -3.17 5.74 -25.37
C LEU A 265 -3.08 5.29 -26.83
N GLY A 266 -1.98 5.63 -27.52
CA GLY A 266 -1.74 5.26 -28.92
C GLY A 266 -1.54 3.77 -29.10
N ALA A 267 -0.67 3.17 -28.28
CA ALA A 267 -0.41 1.73 -28.30
C ALA A 267 -1.68 0.91 -28.00
N LEU A 268 -2.47 1.30 -27.00
CA LEU A 268 -3.73 0.64 -26.64
C LEU A 268 -4.78 0.80 -27.74
N THR A 269 -4.94 2.02 -28.28
CA THR A 269 -5.87 2.29 -29.39
C THR A 269 -5.51 1.45 -30.62
N LYS A 270 -4.23 1.35 -30.98
CA LYS A 270 -3.78 0.49 -32.07
C LYS A 270 -4.11 -0.98 -31.80
N ARG A 271 -3.78 -1.50 -30.61
CA ARG A 271 -4.07 -2.89 -30.24
C ARG A 271 -5.56 -3.21 -30.30
N LEU A 272 -6.40 -2.30 -29.80
CA LEU A 272 -7.85 -2.40 -29.87
C LEU A 272 -8.32 -2.45 -31.34
N LEU A 273 -7.90 -1.50 -32.16
CA LEU A 273 -8.26 -1.46 -33.59
C LEU A 273 -7.72 -2.67 -34.38
N GLU A 274 -6.54 -3.19 -34.04
CA GLU A 274 -5.97 -4.40 -34.66
C GLU A 274 -6.76 -5.65 -34.29
N SER A 275 -7.19 -5.80 -33.02
CA SER A 275 -8.04 -6.92 -32.61
C SER A 275 -9.39 -6.98 -33.32
N LEU A 276 -9.85 -5.83 -33.85
CA LEU A 276 -11.08 -5.69 -34.63
C LEU A 276 -10.83 -5.67 -36.15
N GLY A 277 -9.59 -5.77 -36.61
CA GLY A 277 -9.24 -5.67 -38.03
C GLY A 277 -9.46 -4.27 -38.65
N LEU A 278 -9.58 -3.22 -37.82
CA LEU A 278 -9.93 -1.86 -38.25
C LEU A 278 -8.73 -0.93 -38.43
N TRP A 279 -7.58 -1.26 -37.84
CA TRP A 279 -6.41 -0.37 -37.81
C TRP A 279 -6.06 0.20 -39.19
N GLY A 280 -5.90 -0.66 -40.20
CA GLY A 280 -5.51 -0.24 -41.55
C GLY A 280 -6.53 0.67 -42.26
N ARG A 281 -7.80 0.66 -41.84
CA ARG A 281 -8.85 1.53 -42.38
C ARG A 281 -8.92 2.84 -41.60
N VAL A 282 -8.94 2.79 -40.27
CA VAL A 282 -9.05 3.97 -39.41
C VAL A 282 -7.81 4.87 -39.49
N VAL A 283 -6.61 4.28 -39.58
CA VAL A 283 -5.36 5.07 -39.62
C VAL A 283 -5.26 5.97 -40.87
N LYS A 284 -5.95 5.62 -41.97
CA LYS A 284 -6.00 6.44 -43.19
C LYS A 284 -6.70 7.78 -42.97
N ASN A 285 -7.64 7.83 -42.03
CA ASN A 285 -8.38 9.02 -41.65
C ASN A 285 -7.67 9.85 -40.56
N ARG A 286 -6.47 9.44 -40.13
CA ARG A 286 -5.74 10.12 -39.07
C ARG A 286 -5.27 11.50 -39.54
N ALA A 287 -5.88 12.54 -39.01
CA ALA A 287 -5.54 13.93 -39.32
C ALA A 287 -4.54 14.54 -38.34
N VAL A 288 -4.45 14.01 -37.11
CA VAL A 288 -3.50 14.44 -36.08
C VAL A 288 -2.86 13.23 -35.43
N ASP A 289 -1.54 13.29 -35.26
CA ASP A 289 -0.72 12.31 -34.55
C ASP A 289 0.00 13.03 -33.39
N SER A 290 -0.40 12.76 -32.15
CA SER A 290 0.13 13.44 -30.96
C SER A 290 0.44 12.47 -29.84
N ALA A 291 1.46 12.76 -29.04
CA ALA A 291 1.81 11.94 -27.88
C ALA A 291 0.80 12.06 -26.72
N THR A 292 -0.05 13.11 -26.69
CA THR A 292 -0.91 13.43 -25.53
C THR A 292 -2.40 13.49 -25.87
N GLY A 293 -3.24 12.89 -25.02
CA GLY A 293 -4.70 12.92 -25.17
C GLY A 293 -5.29 14.33 -25.05
N ASP A 294 -4.76 15.16 -24.15
CA ASP A 294 -5.26 16.54 -23.95
C ASP A 294 -5.07 17.41 -25.20
N PHE A 295 -4.02 17.17 -25.97
CA PHE A 295 -3.83 17.85 -27.25
C PHE A 295 -4.91 17.47 -28.26
N LEU A 296 -5.25 16.17 -28.36
CA LEU A 296 -6.33 15.69 -29.23
C LEU A 296 -7.68 16.30 -28.84
N VAL A 297 -7.97 16.40 -27.53
CA VAL A 297 -9.17 17.08 -27.01
C VAL A 297 -9.19 18.55 -27.45
N ASN A 298 -8.07 19.27 -27.36
CA ASN A 298 -8.00 20.66 -27.81
C ASN A 298 -8.19 20.80 -29.34
N GLN A 299 -7.70 19.85 -30.14
CA GLN A 299 -7.87 19.89 -31.60
C GLN A 299 -9.32 19.67 -32.04
N ILE A 300 -10.07 18.79 -31.38
CA ILE A 300 -11.51 18.63 -31.67
C ILE A 300 -12.30 19.86 -31.23
N ILE A 301 -11.96 20.46 -30.08
CA ILE A 301 -12.54 21.74 -29.61
C ILE A 301 -12.29 22.86 -30.62
N ALA A 302 -11.11 22.90 -31.23
CA ALA A 302 -10.74 23.86 -32.27
C ALA A 302 -11.37 23.56 -33.64
N GLY A 303 -12.17 22.50 -33.78
CA GLY A 303 -12.86 22.14 -35.03
C GLY A 303 -11.97 21.49 -36.09
N ARG A 304 -10.73 21.12 -35.76
CA ARG A 304 -9.78 20.49 -36.68
C ARG A 304 -9.99 18.98 -36.84
N LEU A 305 -10.67 18.37 -35.88
CA LEU A 305 -11.01 16.96 -35.85
C LEU A 305 -12.52 16.78 -35.72
N ASP A 306 -13.00 15.64 -36.19
CA ASP A 306 -14.42 15.26 -36.14
C ASP A 306 -14.66 14.21 -35.05
N ALA A 307 -13.68 13.32 -34.82
CA ALA A 307 -13.67 12.38 -33.71
C ALA A 307 -12.24 12.14 -33.19
N VAL A 308 -12.08 11.85 -31.90
CA VAL A 308 -10.79 11.45 -31.31
C VAL A 308 -10.93 10.26 -30.39
N VAL A 309 -9.95 9.36 -30.38
CA VAL A 309 -9.89 8.27 -29.39
C VAL A 309 -8.97 8.69 -28.25
N VAL A 310 -9.55 8.82 -27.05
CA VAL A 310 -8.87 9.33 -25.85
C VAL A 310 -9.30 8.53 -24.61
N TYR A 311 -8.66 8.78 -23.46
CA TYR A 311 -9.19 8.28 -22.21
C TYR A 311 -10.39 9.10 -21.75
N ARG A 312 -11.33 8.47 -21.04
CA ARG A 312 -12.45 9.16 -20.38
C ARG A 312 -11.94 10.30 -19.49
N SER A 313 -10.83 10.10 -18.80
CA SER A 313 -10.24 11.17 -17.98
C SER A 313 -9.77 12.39 -18.76
N ASN A 314 -9.35 12.25 -20.03
CA ASN A 314 -9.00 13.40 -20.87
C ASN A 314 -10.27 14.18 -21.24
N ALA A 315 -11.34 13.47 -21.60
CA ALA A 315 -12.63 14.08 -21.91
C ALA A 315 -13.19 14.87 -20.70
N LEU A 316 -13.03 14.33 -19.49
CA LEU A 316 -13.53 14.92 -18.24
C LEU A 316 -12.54 15.85 -17.52
N ALA A 317 -11.36 16.10 -18.10
CA ALA A 317 -10.31 16.89 -17.44
C ALA A 317 -10.72 18.36 -17.20
N HIS A 318 -11.61 18.91 -18.04
CA HIS A 318 -12.11 20.28 -17.91
C HIS A 318 -13.65 20.29 -17.93
N PRO A 319 -14.33 20.94 -16.96
CA PRO A 319 -15.80 20.94 -16.89
C PRO A 319 -16.49 21.43 -18.18
N GLY A 320 -15.92 22.47 -18.80
CA GLY A 320 -16.43 23.02 -20.07
C GLY A 320 -16.33 22.09 -21.28
N ASN A 321 -15.61 20.97 -21.20
CA ASN A 321 -15.59 19.98 -22.28
C ASN A 321 -16.97 19.37 -22.51
N ALA A 322 -17.74 19.13 -21.45
CA ALA A 322 -19.07 18.52 -21.54
C ALA A 322 -20.08 19.40 -22.29
N GLU A 323 -19.87 20.72 -22.34
CA GLU A 323 -20.72 21.65 -23.07
C GLU A 323 -20.48 21.58 -24.59
N ARG A 324 -19.27 21.18 -25.00
CA ARG A 324 -18.78 21.27 -26.38
C ARG A 324 -18.60 19.91 -27.05
N LEU A 325 -18.44 18.86 -26.25
CA LEU A 325 -18.10 17.53 -26.69
C LEU A 325 -19.07 16.50 -26.09
N GLU A 326 -19.15 15.36 -26.75
CA GLU A 326 -19.97 14.22 -26.34
C GLU A 326 -19.10 12.96 -26.34
N ILE A 327 -19.23 12.17 -25.28
CA ILE A 327 -18.51 10.90 -25.12
C ILE A 327 -19.35 9.80 -25.75
N VAL A 328 -18.73 9.05 -26.65
CA VAL A 328 -19.23 7.79 -27.20
C VAL A 328 -18.43 6.67 -26.54
N ASP A 329 -19.11 5.92 -25.68
CA ASP A 329 -18.52 4.83 -24.92
C ASP A 329 -18.10 3.68 -25.84
N LEU A 330 -16.98 3.04 -25.51
CA LEU A 330 -16.49 1.85 -26.22
C LEU A 330 -16.70 0.62 -25.34
N ASP A 331 -17.32 -0.39 -25.92
CA ASP A 331 -17.43 -1.71 -25.31
C ASP A 331 -16.22 -2.58 -25.71
N GLY A 332 -15.76 -3.44 -24.79
CA GLY A 332 -14.75 -4.46 -25.08
C GLY A 332 -13.67 -4.60 -24.03
N GLU A 333 -13.13 -5.82 -23.90
CA GLU A 333 -12.14 -6.16 -22.87
C GLU A 333 -10.80 -5.44 -23.01
N LEU A 334 -10.54 -4.82 -24.17
CA LEU A 334 -9.32 -4.07 -24.46
C LEU A 334 -9.51 -2.54 -24.42
N ALA A 335 -10.74 -2.07 -24.17
CA ALA A 335 -11.10 -0.65 -24.23
C ALA A 335 -10.81 0.12 -22.93
N TYR A 336 -9.76 -0.24 -22.19
CA TYR A 336 -9.35 0.46 -20.98
C TYR A 336 -7.87 0.26 -20.66
N ALA A 337 -7.31 1.17 -19.87
CA ALA A 337 -5.99 1.04 -19.25
C ALA A 337 -6.12 0.72 -17.76
N ARG A 338 -5.22 -0.11 -17.21
CA ARG A 338 -5.21 -0.49 -15.78
C ARG A 338 -4.06 0.14 -15.01
N GLN A 339 -4.38 1.05 -14.10
CA GLN A 339 -3.36 1.74 -13.32
C GLN A 339 -2.98 0.92 -12.08
N SER A 340 -1.68 0.85 -11.82
CA SER A 340 -1.13 0.07 -10.71
C SER A 340 -0.13 0.86 -9.89
N TRP A 341 -0.08 0.57 -8.59
CA TRP A 341 0.89 1.10 -7.65
C TRP A 341 1.84 0.00 -7.20
N ALA A 342 3.14 0.28 -7.18
CA ALA A 342 4.14 -0.61 -6.60
C ALA A 342 5.21 0.16 -5.81
N VAL A 343 5.80 -0.50 -4.82
CA VAL A 343 6.90 0.00 -3.98
C VAL A 343 8.18 -0.70 -4.38
N ALA A 344 9.29 0.04 -4.52
CA ALA A 344 10.57 -0.57 -4.89
C ALA A 344 11.06 -1.56 -3.82
N LYS A 345 11.69 -2.66 -4.25
CA LYS A 345 12.19 -3.71 -3.33
C LYS A 345 13.28 -3.19 -2.39
N ASP A 346 14.08 -2.25 -2.86
CA ASP A 346 15.19 -1.61 -2.16
C ASP A 346 14.82 -0.22 -1.60
N ALA A 347 13.52 0.11 -1.54
CA ALA A 347 13.05 1.38 -1.02
C ALA A 347 13.63 1.67 0.37
N ARG A 348 14.10 2.90 0.58
CA ARG A 348 14.76 3.28 1.84
C ARG A 348 13.80 3.37 3.01
N TYR A 349 12.55 3.76 2.75
CA TYR A 349 11.52 4.02 3.76
C TYR A 349 10.24 3.19 3.52
N PRO A 350 10.33 1.84 3.54
CA PRO A 350 9.20 0.96 3.24
C PRO A 350 8.01 1.16 4.19
N GLN A 351 8.23 1.48 5.47
CA GLN A 351 7.15 1.70 6.43
C GLN A 351 6.38 3.00 6.12
N LEU A 352 7.08 4.07 5.76
CA LEU A 352 6.46 5.32 5.32
C LEU A 352 5.69 5.12 4.00
N LEU A 353 6.23 4.35 3.04
CA LEU A 353 5.55 4.03 1.78
C LEU A 353 4.31 3.17 1.98
N GLY A 354 4.33 2.23 2.93
CA GLY A 354 3.15 1.47 3.34
C GLY A 354 2.03 2.40 3.82
N ARG A 355 2.34 3.36 4.69
CA ARG A 355 1.35 4.37 5.14
C ARG A 355 0.88 5.28 4.00
N LEU A 356 1.75 5.61 3.05
CA LEU A 356 1.35 6.37 1.86
C LEU A 356 0.36 5.56 1.02
N PHE A 357 0.67 4.29 0.76
CA PHE A 357 -0.20 3.39 0.03
C PHE A 357 -1.57 3.24 0.73
N ASP A 358 -1.57 3.08 2.06
CA ASP A 358 -2.79 3.08 2.86
C ASP A 358 -3.63 4.33 2.63
N ARG A 359 -2.98 5.51 2.56
CA ARG A 359 -3.63 6.80 2.31
C ARG A 359 -4.18 6.89 0.89
N VAL A 360 -3.43 6.45 -0.12
CA VAL A 360 -3.89 6.34 -1.52
C VAL A 360 -5.13 5.46 -1.62
N HIS A 361 -5.23 4.44 -0.76
CA HIS A 361 -6.35 3.53 -0.74
C HIS A 361 -7.62 4.04 -0.03
N ARG A 362 -7.59 5.20 0.63
CA ARG A 362 -8.72 5.74 1.39
C ARG A 362 -9.77 6.40 0.49
N GLY A 363 -11.01 6.51 1.00
CA GLY A 363 -12.17 7.02 0.27
C GLY A 363 -11.99 8.39 -0.41
N GLY A 364 -11.23 9.32 0.19
CA GLY A 364 -10.95 10.63 -0.40
C GLY A 364 -10.20 10.56 -1.74
N THR A 365 -9.21 9.68 -1.86
CA THR A 365 -8.48 9.46 -3.12
C THR A 365 -9.36 8.76 -4.15
N ARG A 366 -10.15 7.76 -3.72
CA ARG A 366 -11.11 7.08 -4.61
C ARG A 366 -12.11 8.06 -5.24
N ALA A 367 -12.62 9.00 -4.44
CA ALA A 367 -13.54 10.02 -4.90
C ALA A 367 -12.89 10.96 -5.94
N ARG A 368 -11.64 11.38 -5.71
CA ARG A 368 -10.88 12.23 -6.65
C ARG A 368 -10.63 11.54 -7.99
N PHE A 369 -10.23 10.27 -7.98
CA PHE A 369 -10.08 9.50 -9.23
C PHE A 369 -11.42 9.37 -9.98
N ARG A 370 -12.51 9.09 -9.27
CA ARG A 370 -13.86 9.02 -9.88
C ARG A 370 -14.32 10.36 -10.47
N SER A 371 -14.05 11.48 -9.78
CA SER A 371 -14.45 12.80 -10.28
C SER A 371 -13.73 13.21 -11.56
N VAL A 372 -12.57 12.61 -11.86
CA VAL A 372 -11.83 12.83 -13.10
C VAL A 372 -11.93 11.65 -14.08
N GLY A 373 -12.96 10.81 -13.95
CA GLY A 373 -13.31 9.81 -14.98
C GLY A 373 -12.68 8.42 -14.84
N PHE A 374 -11.94 8.15 -13.76
CA PHE A 374 -11.39 6.82 -13.52
C PHE A 374 -12.39 5.93 -12.76
N ARG A 375 -12.42 4.64 -13.08
CA ARG A 375 -13.15 3.63 -12.30
C ARG A 375 -12.21 3.05 -11.25
N TRP A 376 -12.61 3.08 -9.98
CA TRP A 376 -11.79 2.49 -8.91
C TRP A 376 -12.00 0.98 -8.82
N ILE A 377 -10.93 0.21 -8.95
CA ILE A 377 -10.94 -1.27 -8.88
C ILE A 377 -10.03 -1.84 -7.78
N GLY A 378 -9.29 -0.98 -7.06
CA GLY A 378 -8.41 -1.43 -5.99
C GLY A 378 -9.15 -2.05 -4.81
N PRO A 379 -8.48 -2.90 -3.99
CA PRO A 379 -9.11 -3.72 -2.95
C PRO A 379 -10.06 -2.95 -2.03
N LYS A 380 -11.12 -3.60 -1.54
CA LYS A 380 -11.90 -3.01 -0.44
C LYS A 380 -11.03 -3.11 0.83
N ARG A 381 -10.90 -1.99 1.54
CA ARG A 381 -10.24 -1.92 2.85
C ARG A 381 -11.30 -1.57 3.87
#